data_AF-A0A6L8T6Y2-F1
#
_entry.id   AF-A0A6L8T6Y2-F1
#
_cell.length_a   1.000
_cell.length_b   1.000
_cell.length_c   1.000
_cell.angle_alpha   90.00
_cell.angle_beta   90.00
_cell.angle_gamma   90.00
#
_symmetry.space_group_name_H-M   'P 1'
#
loop_
_entity.id
_entity.type
_entity.pdbx_description
1 polymer ?
#
loop_
_entity_poly.entity_id
_entity_poly.type
_entity_poly.pdbx_seq_one_letter_code
_entity_poly.pdbx_strand_id
1 'polypeptide(L)'
;MTPFIDLNGKGGRPPIYKNDFTIDKDGVPICPSGYRMRRDGIEVAKGRMKFKCPKISHTSGCISCTCENPCSNVKYGRTVHLVLKDNLRLFNNPPRSSKEWKLEYNARTSAERSNKREKLDFKLEDDRHRSTKMWYCRLYHILMLQHLDAWDLPSEVTPQKLILDVA
;
A
#
# COMPACT_ATOMS: atom_id res chain seq x y z
N MET A 1 8.55 4.10 -11.01
CA MET A 1 8.02 4.25 -9.64
C MET A 1 6.66 3.57 -9.58
N THR A 2 6.44 2.63 -8.65
CA THR A 2 5.15 1.95 -8.47
C THR A 2 4.27 2.80 -7.56
N PRO A 3 3.05 3.17 -7.96
CA PRO A 3 2.21 4.03 -7.14
C PRO A 3 1.63 3.27 -5.94
N PHE A 4 1.77 3.83 -4.73
CA PHE A 4 1.10 3.36 -3.51
C PHE A 4 -0.07 4.28 -3.20
N ILE A 5 -1.29 3.84 -3.50
CA ILE A 5 -2.49 4.68 -3.40
C ILE A 5 -3.42 4.11 -2.34
N ASP A 6 -3.97 4.97 -1.49
CA ASP A 6 -4.94 4.53 -0.50
C ASP A 6 -6.30 4.17 -1.11
N LEU A 7 -7.09 3.40 -0.37
CA LEU A 7 -8.50 3.19 -0.68
C LEU A 7 -9.27 4.48 -0.43
N ASN A 8 -10.25 4.77 -1.30
CA ASN A 8 -11.18 5.86 -1.05
C ASN A 8 -12.13 5.46 0.08
N GLY A 9 -11.85 5.84 1.33
CA GLY A 9 -12.74 5.58 2.47
C GLY A 9 -14.14 6.22 2.35
N LYS A 10 -14.28 7.25 1.50
CA LYS A 10 -15.55 7.92 1.18
C LYS A 10 -16.25 7.38 -0.09
N GLY A 11 -15.57 6.51 -0.85
CA GLY A 11 -16.16 5.86 -2.01
C GLY A 11 -16.99 4.67 -1.55
N GLY A 12 -18.20 4.51 -2.10
CA GLY A 12 -19.12 3.43 -1.77
C GLY A 12 -18.60 2.02 -2.09
N ARG A 13 -19.53 1.07 -2.24
CA ARG A 13 -19.26 -0.38 -2.39
C ARG A 13 -18.05 -0.67 -3.31
N PRO A 14 -17.22 -1.67 -2.96
CA PRO A 14 -16.09 -2.07 -3.79
C PRO A 14 -16.58 -2.32 -5.22
N PRO A 15 -15.80 -1.90 -6.24
CA PRO A 15 -16.23 -2.00 -7.63
C PRO A 15 -16.55 -3.47 -7.96
N ILE A 16 -17.73 -3.70 -8.54
CA ILE A 16 -18.06 -5.00 -9.11
C ILE A 16 -17.10 -5.19 -10.29
N TYR A 17 -16.10 -6.06 -10.09
CA TYR A 17 -15.06 -6.29 -11.07
C TYR A 17 -15.34 -7.62 -11.74
N LYS A 18 -15.65 -7.59 -13.04
CA LYS A 18 -15.97 -8.74 -13.90
C LYS A 18 -16.91 -9.71 -13.15
N ASN A 19 -18.22 -9.51 -13.31
CA ASN A 19 -19.39 -10.17 -12.66
C ASN A 19 -19.32 -11.67 -12.28
N ASP A 20 -18.21 -12.34 -12.57
CA ASP A 20 -17.88 -13.73 -12.28
C ASP A 20 -17.47 -13.97 -10.81
N PHE A 21 -16.98 -12.97 -10.06
CA PHE A 21 -16.54 -13.16 -8.67
C PHE A 21 -16.59 -11.89 -7.80
N THR A 22 -16.68 -12.10 -6.49
CA THR A 22 -16.73 -11.03 -5.49
C THR A 22 -15.31 -10.63 -5.06
N ILE A 23 -15.06 -9.34 -4.92
CA ILE A 23 -13.81 -8.79 -4.39
C ILE A 23 -14.06 -8.21 -3.00
N ASP A 24 -13.22 -8.61 -2.05
CA ASP A 24 -13.22 -8.09 -0.68
C ASP A 24 -12.71 -6.64 -0.64
N LYS A 25 -12.91 -5.94 0.48
CA LYS A 25 -12.55 -4.52 0.67
C LYS A 25 -11.07 -4.23 0.38
N ASP A 26 -10.19 -5.20 0.64
CA ASP A 26 -8.75 -5.08 0.42
C ASP A 26 -8.30 -5.44 -1.01
N GLY A 27 -9.22 -5.76 -1.91
CA GLY A 27 -8.90 -6.17 -3.28
C GLY A 27 -8.55 -7.66 -3.44
N VAL A 28 -8.83 -8.48 -2.42
CA VAL A 28 -8.63 -9.93 -2.47
C VAL A 28 -9.92 -10.60 -2.94
N PRO A 29 -9.88 -11.49 -3.95
CA PRO A 29 -11.08 -12.15 -4.43
C PRO A 29 -11.58 -13.18 -3.41
N ILE A 30 -12.90 -13.36 -3.39
CA ILE A 30 -13.60 -14.34 -2.57
C ILE A 30 -14.06 -15.47 -3.48
N CYS A 31 -13.82 -16.69 -3.04
CA CYS A 31 -14.27 -17.92 -3.68
C CYS A 31 -15.81 -18.02 -3.65
N PRO A 32 -16.49 -18.64 -4.64
CA PRO A 32 -17.94 -18.89 -4.58
C PRO A 32 -18.40 -19.59 -3.29
N SER A 33 -17.54 -20.44 -2.70
CA SER A 33 -17.80 -21.10 -1.41
C SER A 33 -17.59 -20.16 -0.20
N GLY A 34 -17.41 -18.85 -0.40
CA GLY A 34 -17.30 -17.82 0.65
C GLY A 34 -15.89 -17.61 1.23
N TYR A 35 -14.88 -18.39 0.83
CA TYR A 35 -13.53 -18.28 1.40
C TYR A 35 -12.65 -17.25 0.70
N ARG A 36 -11.87 -16.48 1.47
CA ARG A 36 -10.85 -15.53 0.96
C ARG A 36 -9.75 -16.29 0.20
N MET A 37 -9.52 -15.92 -1.06
CA MET A 37 -8.55 -16.63 -1.89
C MET A 37 -7.10 -16.41 -1.46
N ARG A 38 -6.25 -17.44 -1.64
CA ARG A 38 -4.82 -17.38 -1.36
C ARG A 38 -4.09 -16.77 -2.56
N ARG A 39 -3.15 -15.84 -2.31
CA ARG A 39 -2.25 -15.33 -3.35
C ARG A 39 -1.22 -16.40 -3.73
N ASP A 40 -1.13 -16.72 -5.02
CA ASP A 40 -0.23 -17.74 -5.57
C ASP A 40 1.06 -17.14 -6.11
N GLY A 41 0.98 -15.94 -6.71
CA GLY A 41 2.14 -15.28 -7.29
C GLY A 41 1.77 -14.12 -8.20
N ILE A 42 2.77 -13.51 -8.82
CA ILE A 42 2.61 -12.39 -9.74
C ILE A 42 3.34 -12.73 -11.04
N GLU A 43 2.63 -12.62 -12.15
CA GLU A 43 3.18 -12.67 -13.50
C GLU A 43 3.61 -11.25 -13.88
N VAL A 44 4.87 -10.91 -13.63
CA VAL A 44 5.42 -9.55 -13.80
C VAL A 44 5.27 -9.06 -15.24
N ALA A 45 5.56 -9.93 -16.22
CA ALA A 45 5.47 -9.59 -17.66
C ALA A 45 4.08 -9.11 -18.09
N LYS A 46 3.01 -9.66 -17.49
CA LYS A 46 1.62 -9.27 -17.79
C LYS A 46 1.02 -8.32 -16.74
N GLY A 47 1.74 -8.02 -15.66
CA GLY A 47 1.23 -7.27 -14.51
C GLY A 47 0.01 -7.93 -13.87
N ARG A 48 -0.03 -9.28 -13.83
CA ARG A 48 -1.18 -10.04 -13.33
C ARG A 48 -0.85 -10.69 -12.00
N MET A 49 -1.72 -10.51 -11.03
CA MET A 49 -1.67 -11.22 -9.76
C MET A 49 -2.59 -12.45 -9.82
N LYS A 50 -2.06 -13.59 -9.40
CA LYS A 50 -2.77 -14.87 -9.42
C LYS A 50 -3.23 -15.26 -8.03
N PHE A 51 -4.50 -15.62 -7.93
CA PHE A 51 -5.13 -16.13 -6.73
C PHE A 51 -5.65 -17.54 -6.98
N LYS A 52 -5.54 -18.39 -5.97
CA LYS A 52 -6.03 -19.75 -5.96
C LYS A 52 -6.98 -19.97 -4.77
N CYS A 53 -7.81 -21.00 -4.87
CA CYS A 53 -8.62 -21.45 -3.76
C CYS A 53 -7.73 -21.72 -2.52
N PRO A 54 -8.14 -21.31 -1.30
CA PRO A 54 -7.35 -21.57 -0.10
C PRO A 54 -7.41 -23.03 0.34
N LYS A 55 -8.49 -23.75 0.03
CA LYS A 55 -8.71 -25.16 0.37
C LYS A 55 -8.09 -26.13 -0.64
N ILE A 56 -6.91 -25.80 -1.18
CA ILE A 56 -6.17 -26.71 -2.05
C ILE A 56 -5.30 -27.60 -1.16
N SER A 57 -5.51 -28.91 -1.26
CA SER A 57 -4.67 -29.92 -0.65
C SER A 57 -3.70 -30.50 -1.66
N HIS A 58 -2.51 -30.87 -1.18
CA HIS A 58 -1.46 -31.57 -1.92
C HIS A 58 -1.21 -32.99 -1.36
N THR A 59 -2.14 -33.53 -0.56
CA THR A 59 -1.98 -34.85 0.08
C THR A 59 -1.68 -35.92 -0.96
N SER A 60 -0.72 -36.81 -0.67
CA SER A 60 -0.32 -37.93 -1.53
C SER A 60 0.13 -37.56 -2.96
N GLY A 61 0.67 -36.34 -3.15
CA GLY A 61 1.14 -35.87 -4.46
C GLY A 61 0.02 -35.53 -5.46
N CYS A 62 -1.24 -35.63 -5.05
CA CYS A 62 -2.39 -35.25 -5.85
C CYS A 62 -2.92 -33.89 -5.39
N ILE A 63 -3.16 -32.98 -6.35
CA ILE A 63 -3.74 -31.67 -6.08
C ILE A 63 -5.26 -31.82 -6.12
N SER A 64 -5.93 -31.53 -5.00
CA SER A 64 -7.39 -31.54 -4.93
C SER A 64 -7.94 -30.36 -4.14
N CYS A 65 -9.10 -29.86 -4.55
CA CYS A 65 -9.83 -28.81 -3.86
C CYS A 65 -10.79 -29.45 -2.87
N THR A 66 -10.65 -29.14 -1.57
CA THR A 66 -11.45 -29.71 -0.47
C THR A 66 -12.61 -28.81 -0.05
N CYS A 67 -13.09 -27.93 -0.92
CA CYS A 67 -14.32 -27.16 -0.67
C CYS A 67 -15.52 -28.11 -0.61
N GLU A 68 -16.37 -27.95 0.41
CA GLU A 68 -17.63 -28.72 0.59
C GLU A 68 -18.51 -28.64 -0.65
N ASN A 69 -18.71 -27.43 -1.16
CA ASN A 69 -19.25 -27.19 -2.49
C ASN A 69 -18.09 -26.83 -3.43
N PRO A 70 -17.78 -27.64 -4.46
CA PRO A 70 -16.64 -27.41 -5.32
C PRO A 70 -16.75 -26.05 -5.99
N CYS A 71 -15.77 -25.19 -5.70
CA CYS A 71 -15.74 -23.82 -6.22
C CYS A 71 -15.49 -23.72 -7.73
N SER A 72 -15.02 -24.82 -8.34
CA SER A 72 -14.84 -25.00 -9.78
C SER A 72 -14.73 -26.49 -10.10
N ASN A 73 -14.88 -26.83 -11.38
CA ASN A 73 -14.77 -28.20 -11.89
C ASN A 73 -13.30 -28.69 -12.08
N VAL A 74 -12.31 -27.87 -11.70
CA VAL A 74 -10.90 -28.18 -11.90
C VAL A 74 -10.24 -28.64 -10.60
N LYS A 75 -9.31 -29.60 -10.69
CA LYS A 75 -8.64 -30.23 -9.54
C LYS A 75 -7.97 -29.22 -8.58
N TYR A 76 -7.40 -28.15 -9.13
CA TYR A 76 -6.72 -27.09 -8.40
C TYR A 76 -7.67 -25.99 -7.87
N GLY A 77 -8.99 -26.19 -7.96
CA GLY A 77 -9.98 -25.21 -7.53
C GLY A 77 -9.98 -23.94 -8.38
N ARG A 78 -10.79 -22.95 -7.97
CA ARG A 78 -10.94 -21.71 -8.74
C ARG A 78 -9.63 -20.91 -8.72
N THR A 79 -9.21 -20.45 -9.90
CA THR A 79 -8.08 -19.54 -10.07
C THR A 79 -8.58 -18.21 -10.62
N VAL A 80 -8.14 -17.11 -10.04
CA VAL A 80 -8.51 -15.75 -10.45
C VAL A 80 -7.24 -14.96 -10.80
N HIS A 81 -7.27 -14.28 -11.94
CA HIS A 81 -6.21 -13.37 -12.36
C HIS A 81 -6.73 -11.95 -12.30
N LEU A 82 -6.12 -11.11 -11.44
CA LEU A 82 -6.39 -9.67 -11.43
C LEU A 82 -5.26 -8.95 -12.15
N VAL A 83 -5.61 -7.93 -12.94
CA VAL A 83 -4.63 -7.13 -13.66
C VAL A 83 -4.38 -5.87 -12.82
N LEU A 84 -3.12 -5.60 -12.47
CA LEU A 84 -2.76 -4.46 -11.62
C LEU A 84 -3.22 -3.11 -12.22
N LYS A 85 -3.15 -2.98 -13.56
CA LYS A 85 -3.55 -1.77 -14.29
C LYS A 85 -5.04 -1.46 -14.19
N ASP A 86 -5.90 -2.45 -13.99
CA ASP A 86 -7.36 -2.26 -14.04
C ASP A 86 -7.83 -1.40 -12.85
N ASN A 87 -7.19 -1.55 -11.69
CA ASN A 87 -7.46 -0.70 -10.53
C ASN A 87 -6.25 -0.65 -9.60
N LEU A 88 -5.40 0.36 -9.77
CA LEU A 88 -4.17 0.53 -8.97
C LEU A 88 -4.44 0.75 -7.47
N ARG A 89 -5.62 1.24 -7.08
CA ARG A 89 -5.97 1.43 -5.66
C ARG A 89 -6.27 0.10 -4.97
N LEU A 90 -6.99 -0.77 -5.67
CA LEU A 90 -7.49 -2.03 -5.16
C LEU A 90 -6.46 -3.16 -5.35
N PHE A 91 -5.85 -3.23 -6.54
CA PHE A 91 -4.89 -4.26 -6.91
C PHE A 91 -3.46 -3.75 -6.73
N ASN A 92 -2.84 -4.20 -5.66
CA ASN A 92 -1.50 -3.76 -5.26
C ASN A 92 -0.46 -4.89 -5.31
N ASN A 93 0.76 -4.48 -5.62
CA ASN A 93 1.98 -5.26 -5.45
C ASN A 93 3.05 -4.36 -4.80
N PRO A 94 3.50 -4.64 -3.57
CA PRO A 94 3.13 -5.75 -2.68
C PRO A 94 1.66 -5.70 -2.19
N PRO A 95 1.11 -6.81 -1.64
CA PRO A 95 -0.25 -6.84 -1.09
C PRO A 95 -0.41 -5.82 0.04
N ARG A 96 -1.57 -5.16 0.13
CA ARG A 96 -1.87 -4.20 1.22
C ARG A 96 -1.73 -4.79 2.62
N SER A 97 -2.05 -6.07 2.79
CA SER A 97 -1.91 -6.78 4.06
C SER A 97 -0.46 -7.13 4.42
N SER A 98 0.50 -6.95 3.50
CA SER A 98 1.91 -7.28 3.75
C SER A 98 2.59 -6.23 4.62
N LYS A 99 3.63 -6.64 5.34
CA LYS A 99 4.49 -5.73 6.11
C LYS A 99 5.22 -4.74 5.20
N GLU A 100 5.63 -5.19 4.01
CA GLU A 100 6.30 -4.38 3.00
C GLU A 100 5.43 -3.21 2.55
N TRP A 101 4.15 -3.47 2.24
CA TRP A 101 3.23 -2.39 1.84
C TRP A 101 3.06 -1.38 2.96
N LYS A 102 2.90 -1.84 4.21
CA LYS A 102 2.75 -0.96 5.37
C LYS A 102 4.01 -0.11 5.58
N LEU A 103 5.19 -0.69 5.45
CA LEU A 103 6.46 0.02 5.60
C LEU A 103 6.59 1.14 4.56
N GLU A 104 6.39 0.80 3.28
CA GLU A 104 6.50 1.77 2.19
C GLU A 104 5.43 2.87 2.30
N TYR A 105 4.20 2.49 2.61
CA TYR A 105 3.11 3.44 2.74
C TYR A 105 3.30 4.37 3.95
N ASN A 106 3.86 3.87 5.06
CA ASN A 106 4.15 4.69 6.23
C ASN A 106 5.19 5.79 5.94
N ALA A 107 6.11 5.55 4.98
CA ALA A 107 7.07 6.56 4.53
C ALA A 107 6.39 7.80 3.92
N ARG A 108 5.14 7.71 3.44
CA ARG A 108 4.37 8.88 3.02
C ARG A 108 4.24 9.93 4.12
N THR A 109 4.10 9.49 5.38
CA THR A 109 3.93 10.39 6.52
C THR A 109 5.12 11.33 6.69
N SER A 110 6.35 10.87 6.38
CA SER A 110 7.53 11.74 6.45
C SER A 110 7.49 12.83 5.37
N ALA A 111 7.07 12.48 4.14
CA ALA A 111 6.87 13.45 3.07
C ALA A 111 5.76 14.47 3.40
N GLU A 112 4.64 14.03 3.97
CA GLU A 112 3.56 14.93 4.39
C GLU A 112 4.01 15.89 5.50
N ARG A 113 4.82 15.41 6.45
CA ARG A 113 5.45 16.26 7.47
C ARG A 113 6.41 17.27 6.84
N SER A 114 7.24 16.87 5.87
CA SER A 114 8.12 17.79 5.12
C SER A 114 7.31 18.89 4.45
N ASN A 115 6.29 18.52 3.67
CA ASN A 115 5.42 19.47 2.98
C ASN A 115 4.74 20.45 3.95
N LYS A 116 4.34 19.98 5.13
CA LYS A 116 3.78 20.83 6.19
C LYS A 116 4.81 21.86 6.68
N ARG A 117 6.06 21.44 6.94
CA ARG A 117 7.13 22.36 7.34
C ARG A 117 7.42 23.40 6.26
N GLU A 118 7.56 22.96 5.02
CA GLU A 118 7.81 23.84 3.88
C GLU A 118 6.70 24.89 3.72
N LYS A 119 5.43 24.46 3.74
CA LYS A 119 4.29 25.36 3.53
C LYS A 119 3.99 26.25 4.73
N LEU A 120 3.95 25.70 5.94
CA LEU A 120 3.48 26.42 7.14
C LEU A 120 4.63 27.05 7.93
N ASP A 121 5.66 26.28 8.26
CA ASP A 121 6.74 26.76 9.15
C ASP A 121 7.65 27.74 8.41
N PHE A 122 8.03 27.39 7.18
CA PHE A 122 8.84 28.25 6.30
C PHE A 122 8.02 29.20 5.42
N LYS A 123 6.69 29.15 5.56
CA LYS A 123 5.75 30.08 4.91
C LYS A 123 5.97 30.22 3.41
N LEU A 124 6.22 29.10 2.73
CA LEU A 124 6.58 29.07 1.30
C LEU A 124 5.65 29.94 0.43
N GLU A 125 4.35 30.01 0.78
CA GLU A 125 3.34 30.71 0.00
C GLU A 125 3.23 32.23 0.28
N ASP A 126 3.90 32.76 1.30
CA ASP A 126 3.71 34.16 1.77
C ASP A 126 4.41 35.22 0.89
N ASP A 127 5.56 34.95 0.24
CA ASP A 127 6.28 35.99 -0.54
C ASP A 127 5.64 36.33 -1.89
N ARG A 128 4.60 35.57 -2.32
CA ARG A 128 3.85 35.83 -3.56
C ARG A 128 4.76 36.13 -4.77
N HIS A 129 5.84 35.37 -4.94
CA HIS A 129 6.77 35.61 -6.04
C HIS A 129 6.08 35.43 -7.40
N ARG A 130 6.36 36.32 -8.37
CA ARG A 130 5.80 36.22 -9.73
C ARG A 130 6.60 35.31 -10.65
N SER A 131 7.90 35.13 -10.38
CA SER A 131 8.81 34.33 -11.21
C SER A 131 8.95 32.92 -10.67
N THR A 132 8.78 31.93 -11.53
CA THR A 132 9.00 30.52 -11.19
C THR A 132 10.43 30.25 -10.72
N LYS A 133 11.43 30.98 -11.24
CA LYS A 133 12.83 30.86 -10.79
C LYS A 133 12.99 31.27 -9.32
N MET A 134 12.31 32.33 -8.89
CA MET A 134 12.35 32.77 -7.49
C MET A 134 11.66 31.75 -6.56
N TRP A 135 10.56 31.14 -7.02
CA TRP A 135 9.94 30.02 -6.31
C TRP A 135 10.89 28.85 -6.11
N TYR A 136 11.64 28.46 -7.15
CA TYR A 136 12.66 27.42 -7.03
C TYR A 136 13.76 27.81 -6.06
N CYS A 137 14.35 29.01 -6.19
CA CYS A 137 15.37 29.49 -5.26
C CYS A 137 14.90 29.47 -3.80
N ARG A 138 13.65 29.87 -3.55
CA ARG A 138 13.07 29.82 -2.21
C ARG A 138 12.88 28.39 -1.73
N LEU A 139 12.29 27.51 -2.54
CA LEU A 139 12.08 26.11 -2.20
C LEU A 139 13.41 25.42 -1.86
N TYR A 140 14.46 25.65 -2.64
CA TYR A 140 15.79 25.10 -2.36
C TYR A 140 16.35 25.57 -1.01
N HIS A 141 16.26 26.87 -0.70
CA HIS A 141 16.70 27.36 0.62
C HIS A 141 15.90 26.73 1.76
N ILE A 142 14.59 26.59 1.61
CA ILE A 142 13.73 25.94 2.60
C ILE A 142 14.15 24.48 2.82
N LEU A 143 14.40 23.73 1.75
CA LEU A 143 14.85 22.34 1.84
C LEU A 143 16.21 22.22 2.54
N MET A 144 17.14 23.15 2.27
CA MET A 144 18.43 23.20 2.95
C MET A 144 18.28 23.50 4.45
N LEU A 145 17.46 24.49 4.80
CA LEU A 145 17.17 24.83 6.20
C LEU A 145 16.48 23.68 6.94
N GLN A 146 15.53 23.02 6.29
CA GLN A 146 14.87 21.86 6.88
C GLN A 146 15.84 20.70 7.13
N HIS A 147 16.85 20.52 6.27
CA HIS A 147 17.91 19.53 6.46
C HIS A 147 18.82 19.90 7.64
N LEU A 148 19.23 21.17 7.74
CA LEU A 148 20.02 21.69 8.85
C LEU A 148 19.27 21.52 10.18
N ASP A 149 18.00 21.92 10.24
CA ASP A 149 17.16 21.71 11.42
C ASP A 149 17.07 20.24 11.82
N ALA A 150 16.99 19.33 10.85
CA ALA A 150 16.95 17.89 11.13
C ALA A 150 18.28 17.35 11.69
N TRP A 151 19.40 17.99 11.38
CA TRP A 151 20.73 17.65 11.91
C TRP A 151 20.96 18.21 13.31
N ASP A 152 20.44 19.42 13.58
CA ASP A 152 20.56 20.07 14.88
C ASP A 152 19.58 19.52 15.93
N LEU A 153 18.60 18.71 15.52
CA LEU A 153 17.77 17.96 16.46
C LEU A 153 18.64 16.95 17.23
N PRO A 154 18.68 17.01 18.58
CA PRO A 154 19.35 15.98 19.35
C PRO A 154 18.75 14.62 18.97
N SER A 155 19.60 13.66 18.58
CA SER A 155 19.15 12.29 18.29
C SER A 155 18.33 11.82 19.48
N GLU A 156 17.08 11.42 19.23
CA GLU A 156 16.06 11.20 20.27
C GLU A 156 16.69 10.58 21.51
N VAL A 157 16.75 11.37 22.59
CA VAL A 157 17.19 10.89 23.89
C VAL A 157 16.24 9.75 24.22
N THR A 158 16.75 8.53 24.24
CA THR A 158 15.96 7.35 24.60
C THR A 158 15.17 7.68 25.88
N PRO A 159 13.84 7.49 25.92
CA PRO A 159 13.04 7.84 27.10
C PRO A 159 13.51 7.11 28.37
N GLN A 160 14.35 6.07 28.24
CA GLN A 160 15.07 5.43 29.34
C GLN A 160 16.03 6.35 30.10
N LYS A 161 16.65 7.36 29.45
CA LYS A 161 17.57 8.28 30.15
C LYS A 161 16.83 9.28 31.03
N LEU A 162 15.63 9.71 30.63
CA LEU A 162 14.81 10.66 31.42
C LEU A 162 14.19 10.02 32.67
N ILE A 163 14.11 8.69 32.75
CA ILE A 163 13.57 7.98 33.92
C ILE A 163 14.65 7.78 35.01
N LEU A 164 15.93 7.77 34.65
CA LEU A 164 17.03 7.58 35.60
C LEU A 164 17.45 8.86 36.33
N ASP A 165 17.13 10.04 35.77
CA ASP A 165 17.44 11.33 36.40
C ASP A 165 16.36 11.80 37.40
N VAL A 166 15.32 11.00 37.63
CA VAL A 166 14.20 11.30 38.57
C VAL A 166 14.17 10.30 39.76
N ALA A 167 15.14 9.38 39.84
CA ALA A 167 15.25 8.41 40.94
C ALA A 167 16.36 8.78 41.94
#